data_AF-A0A4Z1J2V0-F1
#
_entry.id   AF-A0A4Z1J2V0-F1
#
_cell.length_a   1.000
_cell.length_b   1.000
_cell.length_c   1.000
_cell.angle_alpha   90.00
_cell.angle_beta   90.00
_cell.angle_gamma   90.00
#
_symmetry.space_group_name_H-M   'P 1'
#
loop_
_entity.id
_entity.type
_entity.pdbx_description
1 polymer ?
#
loop_
_entity_poly.entity_id
_entity_poly.type
_entity_poly.pdbx_seq_one_letter_code
_entity_poly.pdbx_strand_id
1 'polypeptide(L)'
;MATQNACNTIPPVTKVDYKTKGTWETIAGVPVYISGASKPTNALMVIYDIFSATPQTLQGADLLAAALEPLNTVVVVPDLFNGKKAQAEWFKNPSEEAKAAKAAFVESAYAIDRWEKLVEEVVADCGKKWDGVKAWACLGLCWGGKVAAATSRKETPWTVSGQVHPGRLTREDAERITIPHIVLASNGEDAKVVQEYKDVLEAGNGIVETYSIMHHGWMGARANCKYF
;
A
#
# COMPACT_ATOMS: atom_id res chain seq x y z
N MET A 1 28.59 1.67 -26.98
CA MET A 1 27.93 2.57 -26.02
C MET A 1 26.86 1.74 -25.33
N ALA A 2 26.94 1.57 -24.00
CA ALA A 2 25.96 0.77 -23.27
C ALA A 2 24.61 1.52 -23.25
N THR A 3 23.55 0.87 -23.70
CA THR A 3 22.20 1.43 -23.90
C THR A 3 21.34 1.45 -22.64
N GLN A 4 21.88 1.10 -21.48
CA GLN A 4 21.09 0.91 -20.26
C GLN A 4 21.34 2.03 -19.24
N ASN A 5 20.70 3.18 -19.47
CA ASN A 5 20.69 4.29 -18.51
C ASN A 5 19.61 4.11 -17.40
N ALA A 6 18.75 3.08 -17.53
CA ALA A 6 17.66 2.79 -16.59
C ALA A 6 18.15 2.41 -15.18
N CYS A 7 19.36 1.87 -15.03
CA CYS A 7 19.94 1.58 -13.72
C CYS A 7 20.33 2.85 -12.96
N ASN A 8 20.58 3.97 -13.65
CA ASN A 8 21.01 5.23 -13.05
C ASN A 8 19.84 6.09 -12.54
N THR A 9 18.59 5.70 -12.82
CA THR A 9 17.38 6.47 -12.46
C THR A 9 16.61 5.89 -11.28
N ILE A 10 17.01 4.72 -10.76
CA ILE A 10 16.34 4.10 -9.60
C ILE A 10 16.94 4.69 -8.31
N PRO A 11 16.14 5.32 -7.45
CA PRO A 11 16.65 5.87 -6.19
C PRO A 11 17.25 4.75 -5.31
N PRO A 12 18.42 4.97 -4.68
CA PRO A 12 19.10 3.93 -3.93
C PRO A 12 18.41 3.61 -2.60
N VAL A 13 18.41 2.32 -2.23
CA VAL A 13 17.91 1.83 -0.94
C VAL A 13 19.00 2.01 0.13
N THR A 14 18.66 2.70 1.22
CA THR A 14 19.48 2.74 2.46
C THR A 14 19.32 1.44 3.22
N LYS A 15 20.44 0.80 3.55
CA LYS A 15 20.49 -0.56 4.11
C LYS A 15 20.26 -0.62 5.63
N VAL A 16 20.63 0.44 6.36
CA VAL A 16 20.62 0.52 7.83
C VAL A 16 20.30 1.96 8.25
N ASP A 17 19.60 2.14 9.37
CA ASP A 17 19.28 3.44 9.99
C ASP A 17 18.64 4.45 9.03
N TYR A 18 17.65 3.98 8.26
CA TYR A 18 16.92 4.84 7.33
C TYR A 18 16.31 6.03 8.06
N LYS A 19 16.65 7.24 7.59
CA LYS A 19 15.99 8.47 7.99
C LYS A 19 14.96 8.84 6.92
N THR A 20 13.72 8.89 7.35
CA THR A 20 12.58 9.34 6.55
C THR A 20 12.83 10.73 5.95
N LYS A 21 12.47 10.93 4.68
CA LYS A 21 12.68 12.20 3.96
C LYS A 21 11.46 13.12 3.95
N GLY A 22 10.27 12.52 3.92
CA GLY A 22 9.00 13.20 4.10
C GLY A 22 8.71 13.69 5.53
N THR A 23 7.53 14.27 5.71
CA THR A 23 7.06 14.92 6.95
C THR A 23 5.74 14.32 7.41
N TRP A 24 5.48 14.39 8.71
CA TRP A 24 4.18 14.02 9.28
C TRP A 24 3.30 15.25 9.45
N GLU A 25 2.05 15.16 9.00
CA GLU A 25 0.99 16.14 9.23
C GLU A 25 -0.28 15.42 9.73
N THR A 26 -1.21 16.14 10.35
CA THR A 26 -2.53 15.58 10.70
C THR A 26 -3.53 15.95 9.61
N ILE A 27 -4.16 14.96 8.98
CA ILE A 27 -5.17 15.12 7.92
C ILE A 27 -6.33 14.17 8.24
N ALA A 28 -7.58 14.62 8.11
CA ALA A 28 -8.76 13.83 8.50
C ALA A 28 -8.69 13.24 9.92
N GLY A 29 -8.04 13.96 10.85
CA GLY A 29 -7.89 13.54 12.24
C GLY A 29 -6.88 12.41 12.49
N VAL A 30 -6.12 11.97 11.48
CA VAL A 30 -5.06 10.96 11.62
C VAL A 30 -3.69 11.50 11.19
N PRO A 31 -2.58 10.98 11.75
CA PRO A 31 -1.25 11.26 11.22
C PRO A 31 -1.12 10.74 9.79
N VAL A 32 -0.60 11.56 8.88
CA VAL A 32 -0.31 11.22 7.49
C VAL A 32 1.14 11.60 7.21
N TYR A 33 1.91 10.62 6.76
CA TYR A 33 3.25 10.86 6.26
C TYR A 33 3.18 11.33 4.81
N ILE A 34 3.91 12.38 4.47
CA ILE A 34 3.87 13.04 3.17
C ILE A 34 5.29 13.13 2.60
N SER A 35 5.49 12.65 1.39
CA SER A 35 6.78 12.70 0.68
C SER A 35 6.61 13.14 -0.77
N GLY A 36 7.57 13.90 -1.31
CA GLY A 36 7.55 14.39 -2.69
C GLY A 36 7.08 15.84 -2.84
N ALA A 37 6.35 16.12 -3.92
CA ALA A 37 6.02 17.47 -4.34
C ALA A 37 5.13 18.22 -3.32
N SER A 38 5.46 19.49 -3.04
CA SER A 38 4.66 20.37 -2.16
C SER A 38 3.45 21.00 -2.85
N LYS A 39 3.47 21.05 -4.18
CA LYS A 39 2.36 21.49 -5.07
C LYS A 39 2.07 20.42 -6.11
N PRO A 40 1.59 19.25 -5.68
CA PRO A 40 1.41 18.09 -6.56
C PRO A 40 0.27 18.30 -7.55
N THR A 41 0.40 17.67 -8.72
CA THR A 41 -0.71 17.50 -9.68
C THR A 41 -1.28 16.08 -9.65
N ASN A 42 -0.52 15.14 -9.07
CA ASN A 42 -0.92 13.76 -8.87
C ASN A 42 -0.65 13.37 -7.41
N ALA A 43 -1.43 12.43 -6.87
CA ALA A 43 -1.20 11.89 -5.54
C ALA A 43 -1.23 10.36 -5.57
N LEU A 44 -0.34 9.73 -4.81
CA LEU A 44 -0.31 8.29 -4.58
C LEU A 44 -0.51 8.03 -3.08
N MET A 45 -1.60 7.39 -2.72
CA MET A 45 -1.80 6.87 -1.37
C MET A 45 -1.19 5.47 -1.25
N VAL A 46 -0.22 5.31 -0.36
CA VAL A 46 0.31 3.99 0.01
C VAL A 46 -0.35 3.55 1.31
N ILE A 47 -1.03 2.41 1.28
CA ILE A 47 -1.63 1.80 2.47
C ILE A 47 -0.73 0.66 2.93
N TYR A 48 -0.19 0.78 4.14
CA TYR A 48 0.77 -0.16 4.70
C TYR A 48 0.18 -1.53 5.04
N ASP A 49 1.04 -2.45 5.49
CA ASP A 49 0.63 -3.74 6.04
C ASP A 49 0.23 -3.66 7.54
N ILE A 50 -0.11 -4.80 8.14
CA ILE A 50 -0.56 -4.87 9.55
C ILE A 50 0.47 -4.34 10.58
N PHE A 51 1.72 -4.10 10.18
CA PHE A 51 2.79 -3.60 11.05
C PHE A 51 2.91 -2.07 11.05
N SER A 52 1.96 -1.36 10.43
CA SER A 52 1.90 0.11 10.33
C SER A 52 3.04 0.69 9.47
N ALA A 53 3.25 2.01 9.52
CA ALA A 53 4.23 2.77 8.75
C ALA A 53 5.67 2.52 9.26
N THR A 54 6.19 1.31 9.05
CA THR A 54 7.57 0.96 9.42
C THR A 54 8.60 1.75 8.60
N PRO A 55 9.86 1.86 9.07
CA PRO A 55 10.92 2.54 8.31
C PRO A 55 11.10 2.00 6.89
N GLN A 56 10.91 0.69 6.66
CA GLN A 56 10.97 0.07 5.33
C GLN A 56 9.83 0.57 4.42
N THR A 57 8.61 0.64 4.95
CA THR A 57 7.45 1.14 4.21
C THR A 57 7.61 2.63 3.88
N LEU A 58 8.08 3.43 4.84
CA LEU A 58 8.34 4.85 4.62
C LEU A 58 9.49 5.09 3.65
N GLN A 59 10.52 4.25 3.67
CA GLN A 59 11.56 4.24 2.65
C GLN A 59 10.98 3.94 1.27
N GLY A 60 10.14 2.92 1.14
CA GLY A 60 9.43 2.63 -0.10
C GLY A 60 8.63 3.82 -0.60
N ALA A 61 7.89 4.50 0.29
CA ALA A 61 7.15 5.71 -0.05
C ALA A 61 8.04 6.85 -0.53
N ASP A 62 9.19 7.08 0.12
CA ASP A 62 10.17 8.10 -0.29
C ASP A 62 10.84 7.76 -1.64
N LEU A 63 11.09 6.47 -1.91
CA LEU A 63 11.64 6.01 -3.20
C LEU A 63 10.60 6.17 -4.32
N LEU A 64 9.33 5.87 -4.04
CA LEU A 64 8.22 6.13 -4.96
C LEU A 64 8.07 7.62 -5.24
N ALA A 65 8.12 8.47 -4.21
CA ALA A 65 8.03 9.91 -4.36
C ALA A 65 9.16 10.46 -5.24
N ALA A 66 10.39 9.97 -5.05
CA ALA A 66 11.53 10.33 -5.88
C ALA A 66 11.40 9.83 -7.33
N ALA A 67 10.92 8.59 -7.54
CA ALA A 67 10.73 8.03 -8.87
C ALA A 67 9.58 8.69 -9.65
N LEU A 68 8.57 9.21 -8.95
CA LEU A 68 7.38 9.85 -9.53
C LEU A 68 7.49 11.39 -9.58
N GLU A 69 8.66 11.94 -9.25
CA GLU A 69 8.94 13.38 -9.35
C GLU A 69 8.69 13.95 -10.75
N PRO A 70 9.06 13.27 -11.86
CA PRO A 70 8.75 13.77 -13.22
C PRO A 70 7.25 13.87 -13.53
N LEU A 71 6.42 13.17 -12.75
CA LEU A 71 4.95 13.23 -12.83
C LEU A 71 4.37 14.21 -11.80
N ASN A 72 5.19 14.95 -11.06
CA ASN A 72 4.80 15.88 -10.00
C ASN A 72 3.81 15.23 -9.01
N THR A 73 4.20 14.05 -8.52
CA THR A 73 3.38 13.23 -7.62
C THR A 73 3.80 13.41 -6.17
N VAL A 74 2.83 13.59 -5.27
CA VAL A 74 3.03 13.44 -3.83
C VAL A 74 2.68 12.00 -3.42
N VAL A 75 3.46 11.41 -2.52
CA VAL A 75 3.13 10.14 -1.88
C VAL A 75 2.64 10.41 -0.46
N VAL A 76 1.49 9.86 -0.10
CA VAL A 76 0.92 9.94 1.24
C VAL A 76 0.75 8.56 1.86
N VAL A 77 1.11 8.42 3.13
CA VAL A 77 0.94 7.18 3.92
C VAL A 77 0.13 7.53 5.17
N PRO A 78 -1.21 7.36 5.15
CA PRO A 78 -2.04 7.63 6.32
C PRO A 78 -1.86 6.55 7.38
N ASP A 79 -1.73 6.94 8.64
CA ASP A 79 -1.71 6.03 9.79
C ASP A 79 -3.13 5.61 10.17
N LEU A 80 -3.74 4.77 9.34
CA LEU A 80 -5.12 4.29 9.51
C LEU A 80 -5.33 3.58 10.86
N PHE A 81 -4.35 2.84 11.36
CA PHE A 81 -4.41 2.21 12.67
C PHE A 81 -4.17 3.15 13.86
N ASN A 82 -3.85 4.43 13.61
CA ASN A 82 -3.63 5.46 14.62
C ASN A 82 -2.68 4.99 15.74
N GLY A 83 -1.46 4.61 15.34
CA GLY A 83 -0.39 4.11 16.21
C GLY A 83 -0.50 2.63 16.60
N LYS A 84 -1.62 1.96 16.30
CA LYS A 84 -1.76 0.51 16.56
C LYS A 84 -1.05 -0.29 15.45
N LYS A 85 -0.54 -1.46 15.82
CA LYS A 85 0.11 -2.39 14.89
C LYS A 85 0.06 -3.81 15.41
N ALA A 86 0.21 -4.76 14.51
CA ALA A 86 0.45 -6.15 14.87
C ALA A 86 1.80 -6.29 15.58
N GLN A 87 1.84 -7.14 16.60
CA GLN A 87 3.05 -7.38 17.39
C GLN A 87 3.71 -8.69 16.98
N ALA A 88 5.05 -8.72 17.04
CA ALA A 88 5.82 -9.87 16.56
C ALA A 88 5.55 -11.15 17.37
N GLU A 89 5.32 -11.02 18.68
CA GLU A 89 5.00 -12.13 19.58
C GLU A 89 3.70 -12.85 19.22
N TRP A 90 2.77 -12.21 18.51
CA TRP A 90 1.53 -12.84 18.05
C TRP A 90 1.73 -13.93 16.99
N PHE A 91 2.94 -14.03 16.44
CA PHE A 91 3.29 -14.96 15.36
C PHE A 91 4.35 -15.99 15.79
N LYS A 92 4.90 -15.89 17.00
CA LYS A 92 5.94 -16.80 17.51
C LYS A 92 5.52 -17.37 18.86
N ASN A 93 4.94 -18.58 18.85
CA ASN A 93 4.47 -19.30 20.06
C ASN A 93 3.63 -18.41 21.01
N PRO A 94 2.47 -17.90 20.56
CA PRO A 94 1.72 -16.91 21.32
C PRO A 94 1.07 -17.51 22.57
N SER A 95 1.09 -16.75 23.68
CA SER A 95 0.24 -17.01 24.85
C SER A 95 -1.25 -16.87 24.50
N GLU A 96 -2.15 -17.36 25.35
CA GLU A 96 -3.60 -17.17 25.15
C GLU A 96 -3.98 -15.68 25.10
N GLU A 97 -3.34 -14.84 25.92
CA GLU A 97 -3.51 -13.39 25.88
C GLU A 97 -3.07 -12.80 24.53
N ALA A 98 -1.91 -13.22 24.02
CA ALA A 98 -1.43 -12.79 22.70
C ALA A 98 -2.35 -13.27 21.56
N LYS A 99 -2.94 -14.46 21.67
CA LYS A 99 -3.95 -14.94 20.71
C LYS A 99 -5.21 -14.08 20.75
N ALA A 100 -5.72 -13.74 21.93
CA ALA A 100 -6.89 -12.88 22.09
C ALA A 100 -6.64 -11.46 21.56
N ALA A 101 -5.49 -10.86 21.88
CA ALA A 101 -5.09 -9.55 21.38
C ALA A 101 -4.96 -9.54 19.85
N LYS A 102 -4.35 -10.58 19.27
CA LYS A 102 -4.27 -10.76 17.81
C LYS A 102 -5.66 -10.87 17.19
N ALA A 103 -6.56 -11.66 17.77
CA ALA A 103 -7.92 -11.83 17.27
C ALA A 103 -8.67 -10.49 17.25
N ALA A 104 -8.63 -9.73 18.35
CA ALA A 104 -9.26 -8.41 18.47
C ALA A 104 -8.67 -7.40 17.48
N PHE A 105 -7.34 -7.38 17.28
CA PHE A 105 -6.71 -6.54 16.28
C PHE A 105 -7.13 -6.92 14.86
N VAL A 106 -7.15 -8.21 14.55
CA VAL A 106 -7.53 -8.72 13.22
C VAL A 106 -9.01 -8.41 12.93
N GLU A 107 -9.91 -8.62 13.88
CA GLU A 107 -11.32 -8.25 13.76
C GLU A 107 -11.46 -6.75 13.44
N SER A 108 -10.77 -5.91 14.23
CA SER A 108 -10.73 -4.46 14.03
C SER A 108 -10.12 -4.06 12.68
N ALA A 109 -9.05 -4.73 12.25
CA ALA A 109 -8.38 -4.45 10.98
C ALA A 109 -9.24 -4.85 9.77
N TYR A 110 -10.07 -5.89 9.87
CA TYR A 110 -10.90 -6.36 8.76
C TYR A 110 -12.35 -5.87 8.81
N ALA A 111 -12.68 -4.93 9.70
CA ALA A 111 -13.83 -4.05 9.54
C ALA A 111 -13.54 -3.04 8.41
N ILE A 112 -13.56 -3.51 7.16
CA ILE A 112 -13.07 -2.80 5.98
C ILE A 112 -13.84 -1.49 5.69
N ASP A 113 -15.14 -1.49 5.96
CA ASP A 113 -16.05 -0.35 5.80
C ASP A 113 -15.53 0.93 6.48
N ARG A 114 -14.97 0.79 7.69
CA ARG A 114 -14.41 1.93 8.41
C ARG A 114 -13.18 2.52 7.72
N TRP A 115 -12.40 1.69 7.04
CA TRP A 115 -11.18 2.11 6.35
C TRP A 115 -11.47 2.74 5.00
N GLU A 116 -12.50 2.24 4.31
CA GLU A 116 -13.02 2.88 3.10
C GLU A 116 -13.42 4.33 3.41
N LYS A 117 -14.20 4.53 4.48
CA LYS A 117 -14.60 5.87 4.92
C LYS A 117 -13.41 6.76 5.28
N LEU A 118 -12.47 6.26 6.08
CA LEU A 118 -11.31 7.06 6.51
C LEU A 118 -10.41 7.42 5.31
N VAL A 119 -10.26 6.51 4.35
CA VAL A 119 -9.53 6.78 3.10
C VAL A 119 -10.21 7.89 2.29
N GLU A 120 -11.54 7.84 2.15
CA GLU A 120 -12.31 8.90 1.48
C GLU A 120 -12.13 10.26 2.19
N GLU A 121 -12.15 10.29 3.53
CA GLU A 121 -11.92 11.50 4.33
C GLU A 121 -10.49 12.05 4.13
N VAL A 122 -9.47 11.18 4.13
CA VAL A 122 -8.07 11.58 3.86
C VAL A 122 -7.92 12.15 2.46
N VAL A 123 -8.51 11.52 1.44
CA VAL A 123 -8.47 12.03 0.05
C VAL A 123 -9.14 13.40 -0.04
N ALA A 124 -10.32 13.55 0.56
CA ALA A 124 -11.07 14.80 0.54
C ALA A 124 -10.29 15.95 1.22
N ASP A 125 -9.69 15.70 2.38
CA ASP A 125 -8.91 16.73 3.10
C ASP A 125 -7.57 17.03 2.42
N CYS A 126 -6.91 16.03 1.83
CA CYS A 126 -5.76 16.27 0.97
C CYS A 126 -6.14 17.14 -0.25
N GLY A 127 -7.30 16.91 -0.85
CA GLY A 127 -7.81 17.72 -1.96
C GLY A 127 -8.06 19.18 -1.60
N LYS A 128 -8.47 19.47 -0.35
CA LYS A 128 -8.56 20.85 0.17
C LYS A 128 -7.19 21.49 0.36
N LYS A 129 -6.18 20.71 0.74
CA LYS A 129 -4.79 21.16 0.93
C LYS A 129 -4.09 21.39 -0.41
N TRP A 130 -4.35 20.56 -1.41
CA TRP A 130 -3.71 20.60 -2.72
C TRP A 130 -4.77 20.72 -3.83
N ASP A 131 -5.17 21.97 -4.11
CA ASP A 131 -6.13 22.33 -5.16
C ASP A 131 -5.67 21.93 -6.59
N GLY A 132 -4.37 21.71 -6.79
CA GLY A 132 -3.78 21.31 -8.06
C GLY A 132 -3.86 19.81 -8.38
N VAL A 133 -4.28 18.95 -7.45
CA VAL A 133 -4.31 17.49 -7.67
C VAL A 133 -5.45 17.11 -8.60
N LYS A 134 -5.12 16.45 -9.70
CA LYS A 134 -6.05 16.04 -10.77
C LYS A 134 -6.32 14.54 -10.80
N ALA A 135 -5.38 13.74 -10.29
CA ALA A 135 -5.49 12.29 -10.28
C ALA A 135 -4.94 11.73 -8.96
N TRP A 136 -5.61 10.69 -8.49
CA TRP A 136 -5.20 9.92 -7.32
C TRP A 136 -4.96 8.47 -7.69
N ALA A 137 -3.92 7.87 -7.14
CA ALA A 137 -3.64 6.45 -7.24
C ALA A 137 -3.55 5.84 -5.83
N CYS A 138 -3.78 4.53 -5.75
CA CYS A 138 -3.65 3.78 -4.49
C CYS A 138 -2.75 2.56 -4.65
N LEU A 139 -1.82 2.35 -3.72
CA LEU A 139 -1.00 1.15 -3.64
C LEU A 139 -1.13 0.53 -2.24
N GLY A 140 -1.67 -0.67 -2.16
CA GLY A 140 -1.89 -1.37 -0.91
C GLY A 140 -0.92 -2.53 -0.68
N LEU A 141 -0.34 -2.62 0.51
CA LEU A 141 0.60 -3.67 0.92
C LEU A 141 -0.10 -4.66 1.88
N CYS A 142 -0.13 -5.95 1.59
CA CYS A 142 -0.77 -6.96 2.47
C CYS A 142 -2.22 -6.59 2.78
N TRP A 143 -2.53 -6.27 4.04
CA TRP A 143 -3.82 -5.78 4.50
C TRP A 143 -4.23 -4.48 3.79
N GLY A 144 -3.27 -3.57 3.55
CA GLY A 144 -3.51 -2.39 2.74
C GLY A 144 -3.95 -2.72 1.32
N GLY A 145 -3.54 -3.88 0.79
CA GLY A 145 -4.04 -4.41 -0.48
C GLY A 145 -5.54 -4.72 -0.45
N LYS A 146 -6.06 -5.25 0.66
CA LYS A 146 -7.50 -5.48 0.84
C LYS A 146 -8.27 -4.15 0.83
N VAL A 147 -7.74 -3.14 1.52
CA VAL A 147 -8.33 -1.78 1.54
C VAL A 147 -8.27 -1.11 0.17
N ALA A 148 -7.15 -1.25 -0.55
CA ALA A 148 -6.98 -0.73 -1.91
C ALA A 148 -8.03 -1.34 -2.86
N ALA A 149 -8.24 -2.66 -2.81
CA ALA A 149 -9.27 -3.31 -3.63
C ALA A 149 -10.69 -2.84 -3.25
N ALA A 150 -11.02 -2.79 -1.96
CA ALA A 150 -12.33 -2.34 -1.47
C ALA A 150 -12.66 -0.90 -1.91
N THR A 151 -11.66 -0.03 -1.92
CA THR A 151 -11.80 1.38 -2.34
C THR A 151 -11.67 1.60 -3.85
N SER A 152 -11.45 0.57 -4.66
CA SER A 152 -11.30 0.65 -6.14
C SER A 152 -12.58 0.31 -6.92
N ARG A 153 -13.73 0.48 -6.27
CA ARG A 153 -15.07 0.23 -6.81
C ARG A 153 -15.65 1.44 -7.55
N LYS A 154 -16.89 1.33 -8.02
CA LYS A 154 -17.63 2.44 -8.63
C LYS A 154 -17.59 3.68 -7.71
N GLU A 155 -17.40 4.87 -8.30
CA GLU A 155 -17.26 6.15 -7.59
C GLU A 155 -15.99 6.26 -6.71
N THR A 156 -15.01 5.40 -6.93
CA THR A 156 -13.68 5.51 -6.33
C THR A 156 -13.01 6.85 -6.62
N PRO A 157 -12.24 7.42 -5.67
CA PRO A 157 -11.37 8.55 -5.96
C PRO A 157 -10.16 8.18 -6.85
N TRP A 158 -9.89 6.88 -7.03
CA TRP A 158 -8.69 6.40 -7.71
C TRP A 158 -8.84 6.41 -9.23
N THR A 159 -7.82 6.88 -9.93
CA THR A 159 -7.64 6.69 -11.37
C THR A 159 -7.10 5.30 -11.67
N VAL A 160 -6.16 4.82 -10.85
CA VAL A 160 -5.57 3.48 -10.92
C VAL A 160 -5.24 3.00 -9.52
N SER A 161 -5.16 1.69 -9.32
CA SER A 161 -4.73 1.13 -8.04
C SER A 161 -3.91 -0.14 -8.17
N GLY A 162 -3.30 -0.57 -7.08
CA GLY A 162 -2.54 -1.79 -7.04
C GLY A 162 -2.47 -2.45 -5.68
N GLN A 163 -2.24 -3.75 -5.70
CA GLN A 163 -2.04 -4.63 -4.56
C GLN A 163 -0.67 -5.28 -4.63
N VAL A 164 0.04 -5.32 -3.52
CA VAL A 164 1.32 -6.02 -3.40
C VAL A 164 1.25 -7.00 -2.25
N HIS A 165 1.64 -8.26 -2.52
CA HIS A 165 1.54 -9.39 -1.61
C HIS A 165 0.23 -9.35 -0.80
N PRO A 166 -0.93 -9.34 -1.47
CA PRO A 166 -2.21 -9.00 -0.87
C PRO A 166 -2.65 -9.98 0.23
N GLY A 167 -3.21 -9.44 1.31
CA GLY A 167 -3.80 -10.23 2.38
C GLY A 167 -5.28 -10.51 2.13
N ARG A 168 -5.71 -11.77 2.37
CA ARG A 168 -7.12 -12.20 2.31
C ARG A 168 -7.84 -11.83 1.01
N LEU A 169 -7.20 -12.15 -0.11
CA LEU A 169 -7.85 -12.10 -1.42
C LEU A 169 -9.16 -12.89 -1.41
N THR A 170 -10.20 -12.35 -2.04
CA THR A 170 -11.46 -13.02 -2.33
C THR A 170 -11.95 -12.62 -3.72
N ARG A 171 -12.42 -13.56 -4.55
CA ARG A 171 -12.85 -13.27 -5.93
C ARG A 171 -13.82 -12.10 -6.01
N GLU A 172 -14.68 -11.94 -5.00
CA GLU A 172 -15.62 -10.85 -4.85
C GLU A 172 -14.97 -9.46 -4.80
N ASP A 173 -13.73 -9.33 -4.30
CA ASP A 173 -13.06 -8.02 -4.37
C ASP A 173 -12.71 -7.71 -5.83
N ALA A 174 -12.19 -8.69 -6.58
CA ALA A 174 -11.83 -8.52 -7.98
C ALA A 174 -13.04 -8.12 -8.83
N GLU A 175 -14.19 -8.75 -8.60
CA GLU A 175 -15.44 -8.46 -9.31
C GLU A 175 -15.98 -7.05 -9.02
N ARG A 176 -15.60 -6.45 -7.89
CA ARG A 176 -16.02 -5.09 -7.50
C ARG A 176 -15.09 -3.99 -8.01
N ILE A 177 -13.89 -4.33 -8.47
CA ILE A 177 -12.92 -3.36 -8.99
C ILE A 177 -13.40 -2.85 -10.35
N THR A 178 -13.47 -1.52 -10.50
CA THR A 178 -14.01 -0.88 -11.72
C THR A 178 -12.99 -0.04 -12.49
N ILE A 179 -11.73 -0.03 -12.04
CA ILE A 179 -10.64 0.79 -12.60
C ILE A 179 -9.42 -0.09 -12.93
N PRO A 180 -8.45 0.41 -13.72
CA PRO A 180 -7.23 -0.34 -13.95
C PRO A 180 -6.52 -0.70 -12.64
N HIS A 181 -6.16 -1.98 -12.50
CA HIS A 181 -5.71 -2.54 -11.23
C HIS A 181 -4.59 -3.55 -11.43
N ILE A 182 -3.48 -3.38 -10.71
CA ILE A 182 -2.36 -4.33 -10.75
C ILE A 182 -2.28 -5.15 -9.46
N VAL A 183 -2.06 -6.46 -9.58
CA VAL A 183 -1.79 -7.35 -8.44
C VAL A 183 -0.40 -7.96 -8.60
N LEU A 184 0.47 -7.71 -7.62
CA LEU A 184 1.79 -8.30 -7.51
C LEU A 184 1.76 -9.34 -6.38
N ALA A 185 1.36 -10.56 -6.70
CA ALA A 185 1.30 -11.66 -5.75
C ALA A 185 2.70 -12.22 -5.43
N SER A 186 2.81 -12.91 -4.30
CA SER A 186 3.99 -13.60 -3.80
C SER A 186 3.72 -15.12 -3.76
N ASN A 187 4.60 -15.88 -3.11
CA ASN A 187 4.34 -17.30 -2.83
C ASN A 187 3.52 -17.56 -1.55
N GLY A 188 3.08 -16.50 -0.86
CA GLY A 188 2.34 -16.61 0.39
C GLY A 188 0.82 -16.59 0.25
N GLU A 189 0.30 -16.23 -0.93
CA GLU A 189 -1.13 -16.21 -1.22
C GLU A 189 -1.61 -17.56 -1.75
N ASP A 190 -2.91 -17.86 -1.59
CA ASP A 190 -3.51 -19.06 -2.17
C ASP A 190 -3.51 -18.96 -3.70
N ALA A 191 -2.76 -19.84 -4.36
CA ALA A 191 -2.57 -19.82 -5.81
C ALA A 191 -3.88 -19.98 -6.59
N LYS A 192 -4.87 -20.71 -6.05
CA LYS A 192 -6.17 -20.86 -6.69
C LYS A 192 -6.92 -19.52 -6.64
N VAL A 193 -6.92 -18.85 -5.49
CA VAL A 193 -7.57 -17.53 -5.35
C VAL A 193 -6.87 -16.47 -6.19
N VAL A 194 -5.53 -16.49 -6.29
CA VAL A 194 -4.79 -15.61 -7.20
C VAL A 194 -5.20 -15.85 -8.66
N GLN A 195 -5.37 -17.11 -9.07
CA GLN A 195 -5.87 -17.43 -10.41
C GLN A 195 -7.30 -16.92 -10.63
N GLU A 196 -8.20 -17.09 -9.65
CA GLU A 196 -9.56 -16.55 -9.71
C GLU A 196 -9.56 -15.00 -9.85
N TYR A 197 -8.64 -14.30 -9.19
CA TYR A 197 -8.42 -12.86 -9.40
C TYR A 197 -7.97 -12.54 -10.81
N LYS A 198 -6.98 -13.30 -11.32
CA LYS A 198 -6.42 -13.13 -12.66
C LYS A 198 -7.50 -13.25 -13.72
N ASP A 199 -8.32 -14.29 -13.63
CA ASP A 199 -9.41 -14.54 -14.57
C ASP A 199 -10.42 -13.38 -14.63
N VAL A 200 -10.70 -12.75 -13.49
CA VAL A 200 -11.61 -11.59 -13.41
C VAL A 200 -10.95 -10.30 -13.91
N LEU A 201 -9.76 -9.98 -13.41
CA LEU A 201 -9.11 -8.69 -13.68
C LEU A 201 -8.53 -8.58 -15.09
N GLU A 202 -7.95 -9.66 -15.63
CA GLU A 202 -7.35 -9.66 -16.97
C GLU A 202 -8.39 -9.80 -18.09
N ALA A 203 -9.64 -10.16 -17.76
CA ALA A 203 -10.76 -9.97 -18.67
C ALA A 203 -11.16 -8.49 -18.84
N GLY A 204 -10.69 -7.61 -17.95
CA GLY A 204 -10.89 -6.17 -17.97
C GLY A 204 -9.57 -5.39 -18.14
N ASN A 205 -9.36 -4.41 -17.27
CA ASN A 205 -8.19 -3.50 -17.33
C ASN A 205 -7.13 -3.81 -16.26
N GLY A 206 -7.09 -5.04 -15.76
CA GLY A 206 -6.17 -5.45 -14.71
C GLY A 206 -5.01 -6.30 -15.20
N ILE A 207 -3.99 -6.42 -14.36
CA ILE A 207 -2.82 -7.29 -14.57
C ILE A 207 -2.55 -8.02 -13.26
N VAL A 208 -2.36 -9.34 -13.33
CA VAL A 208 -1.99 -10.16 -12.17
C VAL A 208 -0.71 -10.92 -12.46
N GLU A 209 0.35 -10.55 -11.73
CA GLU A 209 1.68 -11.14 -11.82
C GLU A 209 2.06 -11.81 -10.49
N THR A 210 2.62 -13.02 -10.54
CA THR A 210 3.04 -13.76 -9.35
C THR A 210 4.55 -13.88 -9.27
N TYR A 211 5.14 -13.28 -8.24
CA TYR A 211 6.57 -13.36 -7.93
C TYR A 211 6.82 -14.57 -7.03
N SER A 212 6.88 -15.76 -7.64
CA SER A 212 6.93 -17.06 -6.94
C SER A 212 8.15 -17.28 -6.04
N ILE A 213 9.22 -16.50 -6.23
CA ILE A 213 10.42 -16.55 -5.39
C ILE A 213 10.40 -15.54 -4.23
N MET A 214 9.40 -14.64 -4.21
CA MET A 214 9.29 -13.59 -3.21
C MET A 214 8.32 -14.01 -2.10
N HIS A 215 8.66 -13.68 -0.85
CA HIS A 215 7.82 -13.95 0.31
C HIS A 215 6.75 -12.87 0.51
N HIS A 216 5.66 -13.23 1.19
CA HIS A 216 4.66 -12.25 1.60
C HIS A 216 5.26 -11.16 2.50
N GLY A 217 5.09 -9.90 2.12
CA GLY A 217 5.69 -8.74 2.77
C GLY A 217 7.03 -8.27 2.18
N TRP A 218 7.43 -8.78 1.00
CA TRP A 218 8.71 -8.44 0.37
C TRP A 218 8.89 -6.97 -0.04
N MET A 219 7.80 -6.21 -0.20
CA MET A 219 7.81 -4.76 -0.46
C MET A 219 7.25 -3.93 0.71
N GLY A 220 6.95 -4.58 1.85
CA GLY A 220 6.39 -3.93 3.04
C GLY A 220 7.33 -3.98 4.23
N ALA A 221 6.79 -4.17 5.43
CA ALA A 221 7.54 -4.17 6.68
C ALA A 221 8.63 -5.25 6.76
N ARG A 222 8.50 -6.32 5.95
CA ARG A 222 9.44 -7.45 5.89
C ARG A 222 10.36 -7.39 4.67
N ALA A 223 10.45 -6.24 4.00
CA ALA A 223 11.40 -6.04 2.92
C ALA A 223 12.84 -6.23 3.42
N ASN A 224 13.64 -6.95 2.64
CA ASN A 224 15.05 -7.16 2.95
C ASN A 224 15.93 -6.16 2.19
N CYS A 225 16.14 -4.99 2.79
CA CYS A 225 16.95 -3.92 2.22
C CYS A 225 18.48 -4.16 2.34
N LYS A 226 18.94 -5.28 2.91
CA LYS A 226 20.37 -5.48 3.25
C LYS A 226 21.25 -5.85 2.06
N TYR A 227 20.69 -6.43 1.00
CA TYR A 227 21.46 -6.99 -0.12
C TYR A 227 21.32 -6.24 -1.45
N PHE A 228 20.72 -5.04 -1.44
CA PHE A 228 20.68 -4.15 -2.61
C PHE A 228 21.99 -3.39 -2.80
#